data_AF-A0A955VQE1-F1
#
_entry.id   AF-A0A955VQE1-F1
#
_cell.length_a   1.000
_cell.length_b   1.000
_cell.length_c   1.000
_cell.angle_alpha   90.00
_cell.angle_beta   90.00
_cell.angle_gamma   90.00
#
_symmetry.space_group_name_H-M   'P 1'
#
loop_
_entity.id
_entity.type
_entity.pdbx_description
1 polymer ?
#
loop_
_entity_poly.entity_id
_entity_poly.type
_entity_poly.pdbx_seq_one_letter_code
_entity_poly.pdbx_strand_id
1 'polypeptide(L)'
;ELEGHYLAGGNVVNVVNALISADKAGMTLNFKRAAAIDLAGRNVFEAVQMSVNPRVITTPRVAAVAKDGIQLVAIARVTVRANLDRLVGGAGEETILARVGEGIVTTIGSAASHKEVLENPDLISRKVLEKGLDSGTAFEILSVDIADVDVGTNIGAKLQTEQAEADKQIAQARAESRRAMAVATEQEMHARVHEMRAKVIEAEAEVPLAISEAFRQGNLGVMDYVNYRNTMADTEMREGIGKMMGPGPKKQ
;
A
#
# COMPACT_ATOMS: atom_id res chain seq x y z
N GLU A 1 -23.08 -25.34 53.73
CA GLU A 1 -22.36 -24.73 52.59
C GLU A 1 -22.76 -25.35 51.24
N LEU A 2 -22.73 -26.69 51.10
CA LEU A 2 -23.17 -27.39 49.87
C LEU A 2 -24.63 -27.12 49.48
N GLU A 3 -25.54 -27.16 50.45
CA GLU A 3 -26.97 -26.86 50.23
C GLU A 3 -27.17 -25.42 49.73
N GLY A 4 -26.45 -24.45 50.31
CA GLY A 4 -26.50 -23.06 49.86
C GLY A 4 -25.98 -22.87 48.43
N HIS A 5 -24.96 -23.62 48.02
CA HIS A 5 -24.45 -23.61 46.64
C HIS A 5 -25.45 -24.21 45.64
N TYR A 6 -26.10 -25.31 46.01
CA TYR A 6 -27.14 -25.94 45.19
C TYR A 6 -28.34 -25.00 44.99
N LEU A 7 -28.80 -24.35 46.08
CA LEU A 7 -29.89 -23.36 46.03
C LEU A 7 -29.53 -22.12 45.20
N ALA A 8 -28.24 -21.77 45.11
CA ALA A 8 -27.74 -20.70 44.25
C ALA A 8 -27.63 -21.09 42.76
N GLY A 9 -28.04 -22.31 42.39
CA GLY A 9 -27.98 -22.81 41.01
C GLY A 9 -26.61 -23.40 40.61
N GLY A 10 -25.73 -23.63 41.58
CA GLY A 10 -24.40 -24.19 41.35
C GLY A 10 -24.39 -25.71 41.22
N ASN A 11 -23.38 -26.23 40.51
CA ASN A 11 -23.15 -27.65 40.31
C ASN A 11 -22.30 -28.24 41.45
N VAL A 12 -22.97 -28.79 42.45
CA VAL A 12 -22.33 -29.41 43.63
C VAL A 12 -21.39 -30.55 43.24
N VAL A 13 -21.77 -31.40 42.29
CA VAL A 13 -20.97 -32.56 41.87
C VAL A 13 -19.64 -32.09 41.27
N ASN A 14 -19.68 -31.06 40.43
CA ASN A 14 -18.50 -30.49 39.80
C ASN A 14 -17.51 -29.92 40.83
N VAL A 15 -18.03 -29.15 41.79
CA VAL A 15 -17.24 -28.56 42.88
C VAL A 15 -16.60 -29.62 43.77
N VAL A 16 -17.34 -30.66 44.16
CA VAL A 16 -16.80 -31.75 45.00
C VAL A 16 -15.71 -32.52 44.27
N ASN A 17 -15.90 -32.84 42.98
CA ASN A 17 -14.88 -33.51 42.17
C ASN A 17 -13.62 -32.65 42.01
N ALA A 18 -13.78 -31.33 41.85
CA ALA A 18 -12.66 -30.39 41.78
C ALA A 18 -11.87 -30.35 43.09
N LEU A 19 -12.54 -30.33 44.24
CA LEU A 19 -11.89 -30.34 45.56
C LEU A 19 -11.13 -31.64 45.82
N ILE A 20 -11.72 -32.79 45.48
CA ILE A 20 -11.04 -34.09 45.61
C ILE A 20 -9.80 -34.14 44.71
N SER A 21 -9.89 -33.61 43.49
CA SER A 21 -8.78 -33.60 42.54
C SER A 21 -7.67 -32.65 42.98
N ALA A 22 -8.04 -31.48 43.50
CA ALA A 22 -7.09 -30.50 44.04
C ALA A 22 -6.33 -31.07 45.25
N ASP A 23 -7.04 -31.70 46.19
CA ASP A 23 -6.44 -32.32 47.39
C ASP A 23 -5.46 -33.45 47.01
N LYS A 24 -5.86 -34.34 46.09
CA LYS A 24 -4.98 -35.40 45.57
C LYS A 24 -3.74 -34.86 44.85
N ALA A 25 -3.85 -33.71 44.22
CA ALA A 25 -2.74 -33.04 43.54
C ALA A 25 -1.91 -32.14 44.47
N GLY A 26 -2.23 -32.07 45.78
CA GLY A 26 -1.53 -31.23 46.75
C GLY A 26 -1.81 -29.74 46.60
N MET A 27 -2.93 -29.36 45.98
CA MET A 27 -3.30 -27.97 45.72
C MET A 27 -4.29 -27.43 46.76
N THR A 28 -4.06 -26.21 47.24
CA THR A 28 -4.94 -25.53 48.19
C THR A 28 -6.15 -24.89 47.51
N LEU A 29 -7.26 -25.63 47.42
CA LEU A 29 -8.55 -25.13 46.93
C LEU A 29 -9.63 -25.21 48.03
N ASN A 30 -10.14 -24.05 48.45
CA ASN A 30 -11.21 -23.98 49.45
C ASN A 30 -12.59 -24.05 48.79
N PHE A 31 -13.58 -24.62 49.50
CA PHE A 31 -14.97 -24.74 49.03
C PHE A 31 -15.55 -23.41 48.55
N LYS A 32 -15.34 -22.32 49.31
CA LYS A 32 -15.83 -20.97 48.93
C LYS A 32 -15.27 -20.49 47.59
N ARG A 33 -14.01 -20.82 47.26
CA ARG A 33 -13.39 -20.44 45.99
C ARG A 33 -13.90 -21.29 44.85
N ALA A 34 -13.99 -22.61 45.06
CA ALA A 34 -14.55 -23.53 44.09
C ALA A 34 -16.01 -23.16 43.75
N ALA A 35 -16.83 -22.87 44.76
CA ALA A 35 -18.19 -22.38 44.59
C ALA A 35 -18.25 -21.06 43.81
N ALA A 36 -17.35 -20.10 44.10
CA ALA A 36 -17.31 -18.83 43.38
C ALA A 36 -16.96 -18.99 41.89
N ILE A 37 -16.04 -19.90 41.55
CA ILE A 37 -15.69 -20.20 40.16
C ILE A 37 -16.88 -20.82 39.43
N ASP A 38 -17.56 -21.76 40.06
CA ASP A 38 -18.73 -22.45 39.48
C ASP A 38 -19.91 -21.49 39.25
N LEU A 39 -20.22 -20.62 40.23
CA LEU A 39 -21.25 -19.59 40.11
C LEU A 39 -20.91 -18.51 39.07
N ALA A 40 -19.62 -18.29 38.79
CA ALA A 40 -19.19 -17.43 37.68
C ALA A 40 -19.36 -18.08 36.30
N GLY A 41 -19.95 -19.29 36.24
CA GLY A 41 -20.19 -20.03 35.00
C GLY A 41 -18.94 -20.70 34.42
N ARG A 42 -17.88 -20.86 35.23
CA ARG A 42 -16.62 -21.51 34.81
C ARG A 42 -16.56 -22.92 35.36
N ASN A 43 -16.01 -23.85 34.58
CA ASN A 43 -15.85 -25.23 35.01
C ASN A 43 -14.66 -25.38 35.97
N VAL A 44 -14.94 -25.46 37.27
CA VAL A 44 -13.91 -25.61 38.32
C VAL A 44 -13.09 -26.88 38.16
N PHE A 45 -13.74 -27.99 37.80
CA PHE A 45 -13.07 -29.28 37.68
C PHE A 45 -12.06 -29.27 36.53
N GLU A 46 -12.46 -28.73 35.38
CA GLU A 46 -11.56 -28.55 34.23
C GLU A 46 -10.40 -27.62 34.58
N ALA A 47 -10.65 -26.54 35.32
CA ALA A 47 -9.58 -25.63 35.75
C ALA A 47 -8.57 -26.32 36.69
N VAL A 48 -9.03 -27.16 37.63
CA VAL A 48 -8.12 -27.96 38.48
C VAL A 48 -7.34 -28.95 37.63
N GLN A 49 -7.99 -29.67 36.71
CA GLN A 49 -7.33 -30.62 35.82
C GLN A 49 -6.25 -29.94 34.96
N MET A 50 -6.56 -28.79 34.38
CA MET A 50 -5.61 -28.01 33.58
C MET A 50 -4.49 -27.40 34.42
N SER A 51 -4.72 -27.20 35.73
CA SER A 51 -3.68 -26.77 36.65
C SER A 51 -2.65 -27.88 36.91
N VAL A 52 -3.12 -29.11 37.07
CA VAL A 52 -2.27 -30.31 37.26
C VAL A 52 -1.57 -30.72 35.97
N ASN A 53 -2.32 -30.78 34.87
CA ASN A 53 -1.84 -31.16 33.54
C ASN A 53 -1.97 -29.96 32.59
N PRO A 54 -0.88 -29.24 32.32
CA PRO A 54 -0.87 -28.13 31.37
C PRO A 54 -1.36 -28.55 29.99
N ARG A 55 -2.01 -27.62 29.29
CA ARG A 55 -2.51 -27.81 27.92
C ARG A 55 -1.71 -26.97 26.93
N VAL A 56 -1.50 -27.51 25.74
CA VAL A 56 -0.89 -26.78 24.62
C VAL A 56 -1.97 -26.17 23.75
N ILE A 57 -1.87 -24.86 23.51
CA ILE A 57 -2.74 -24.11 22.62
C ILE A 57 -1.89 -23.58 21.46
N THR A 58 -2.39 -23.64 20.24
CA THR A 58 -1.67 -23.16 19.06
C THR A 58 -2.21 -21.80 18.65
N THR A 59 -1.32 -20.86 18.32
CA THR A 59 -1.72 -19.54 17.80
C THR A 59 -2.22 -19.67 16.36
N PRO A 60 -3.10 -18.75 15.90
CA PRO A 60 -3.34 -18.59 14.47
C PRO A 60 -2.02 -18.23 13.75
N ARG A 61 -2.01 -18.35 12.42
CA ARG A 61 -0.85 -17.94 11.60
C ARG A 61 -0.66 -16.42 11.73
N VAL A 62 0.45 -16.01 12.34
CA VAL A 62 0.79 -14.60 12.53
C VAL A 62 1.74 -14.17 11.44
N ALA A 63 1.30 -13.25 10.57
CA ALA A 63 2.12 -12.68 9.52
C ALA A 63 2.72 -11.34 9.96
N ALA A 64 4.04 -11.18 9.77
CA ALA A 64 4.76 -9.95 10.05
C ALA A 64 5.86 -9.72 9.00
N VAL A 65 6.33 -8.48 8.87
CA VAL A 65 7.32 -8.08 7.87
C VAL A 65 8.57 -7.61 8.58
N ALA A 66 9.72 -8.19 8.26
CA ALA A 66 11.01 -7.74 8.78
C ALA A 66 11.44 -6.43 8.09
N LYS A 67 12.46 -5.74 8.64
CA LYS A 67 12.92 -4.45 8.08
C LYS A 67 13.50 -4.55 6.66
N ASP A 68 13.91 -5.74 6.23
CA ASP A 68 14.35 -6.03 4.86
C ASP A 68 13.18 -6.21 3.87
N GLY A 69 11.93 -6.03 4.31
CA GLY A 69 10.74 -6.07 3.47
C GLY A 69 10.24 -7.47 3.14
N ILE A 70 10.78 -8.51 3.80
CA ILE A 70 10.35 -9.89 3.60
C ILE A 70 9.34 -10.28 4.68
N GLN A 71 8.23 -10.86 4.24
CA GLN A 71 7.20 -11.37 5.12
C GLN A 71 7.62 -12.70 5.73
N LEU A 72 7.39 -12.86 7.02
CA LEU A 72 7.47 -14.12 7.74
C LEU A 72 6.09 -14.47 8.31
N VAL A 73 5.75 -15.75 8.29
CA VAL A 73 4.53 -16.29 8.90
C VAL A 73 4.95 -17.26 9.99
N ALA A 74 4.66 -16.92 11.23
CA ALA A 74 5.02 -17.74 12.38
C ALA A 74 3.79 -18.37 13.03
N ILE A 75 3.97 -19.59 13.53
CA ILE A 75 3.00 -20.32 14.34
C ILE A 75 3.68 -20.66 15.67
N ALA A 76 3.04 -20.31 16.78
CA ALA A 76 3.53 -20.63 18.12
C ALA A 76 2.62 -21.62 18.84
N ARG A 77 3.22 -22.47 19.66
CA ARG A 77 2.56 -23.33 20.63
C ARG A 77 2.80 -22.75 22.02
N VAL A 78 1.72 -22.47 22.72
CA VAL A 78 1.73 -21.89 24.06
C VAL A 78 1.30 -22.97 25.04
N THR A 79 2.18 -23.33 25.97
CA THR A 79 1.84 -24.24 27.06
C THR A 79 1.30 -23.41 28.21
N VAL A 80 0.02 -23.59 28.52
CA VAL A 80 -0.67 -22.85 29.58
C VAL A 80 -1.12 -23.76 30.71
N ARG A 81 -1.12 -23.20 31.91
CA ARG A 81 -1.70 -23.78 33.12
C ARG A 81 -2.80 -22.87 33.63
N ALA A 82 -3.88 -23.41 34.17
CA ALA A 82 -4.90 -22.59 34.81
C ALA A 82 -4.41 -22.02 36.14
N ASN A 83 -4.57 -20.70 36.34
CA ASN A 83 -4.30 -20.05 37.61
C ASN A 83 -5.61 -19.91 38.40
N LEU A 84 -5.77 -20.78 39.42
CA LEU A 84 -6.98 -20.83 40.25
C LEU A 84 -7.24 -19.53 41.03
N ASP A 85 -6.22 -18.70 41.24
CA ASP A 85 -6.38 -17.44 41.97
C ASP A 85 -7.04 -16.34 41.14
N ARG A 86 -6.81 -16.36 39.82
CA ARG A 86 -7.25 -15.33 38.87
C ARG A 86 -8.32 -15.82 37.89
N LEU A 87 -8.82 -17.03 38.11
CA LEU A 87 -9.79 -17.66 37.22
C LEU A 87 -11.14 -16.91 37.14
N VAL A 88 -11.53 -16.24 38.24
CA VAL A 88 -12.72 -15.37 38.28
C VAL A 88 -12.31 -13.95 37.94
N GLY A 89 -12.79 -13.44 36.79
CA GLY A 89 -12.51 -12.08 36.32
C GLY A 89 -11.21 -11.90 35.53
N GLY A 90 -10.36 -12.93 35.46
CA GLY A 90 -9.16 -12.91 34.61
C GLY A 90 -9.50 -13.03 33.11
N ALA A 91 -8.60 -12.48 32.29
CA ALA A 91 -8.71 -12.59 30.83
C ALA A 91 -8.57 -14.05 30.34
N GLY A 92 -9.31 -14.40 29.29
CA GLY A 92 -9.35 -15.76 28.73
C GLY A 92 -8.17 -16.11 27.82
N GLU A 93 -8.23 -17.32 27.24
CA GLU A 93 -7.20 -17.83 26.32
C GLU A 93 -7.02 -16.95 25.08
N GLU A 94 -8.10 -16.39 24.55
CA GLU A 94 -8.06 -15.49 23.38
C GLU A 94 -7.14 -14.28 23.62
N THR A 95 -7.14 -13.73 24.83
CA THR A 95 -6.28 -12.61 25.20
C THR A 95 -4.81 -13.02 25.23
N ILE A 96 -4.51 -14.25 25.66
CA ILE A 96 -3.14 -14.78 25.65
C ILE A 96 -2.67 -14.95 24.21
N LEU A 97 -3.49 -15.55 23.34
CA LEU A 97 -3.17 -15.72 21.93
C LEU A 97 -2.94 -14.36 21.23
N ALA A 98 -3.76 -13.36 21.53
CA ALA A 98 -3.59 -12.01 20.99
C ALA A 98 -2.27 -11.36 21.45
N ARG A 99 -1.94 -11.45 22.75
CA ARG A 99 -0.69 -10.88 23.29
C ARG A 99 0.56 -11.59 22.78
N VAL A 100 0.51 -12.93 22.66
CA VAL A 100 1.58 -13.72 22.02
C VAL A 100 1.73 -13.29 20.56
N GLY A 101 0.62 -13.14 19.84
CA GLY A 101 0.61 -12.63 18.46
C GLY A 101 1.26 -11.25 18.34
N GLU A 102 0.93 -10.31 19.21
CA GLU A 102 1.55 -8.98 19.25
C GLU A 102 3.06 -9.07 19.51
N GLY A 103 3.49 -9.92 20.43
CA GLY A 103 4.90 -10.15 20.73
C GLY A 103 5.67 -10.74 19.53
N ILE A 104 5.06 -11.67 18.79
CA ILE A 104 5.61 -12.22 17.55
C ILE A 104 5.75 -11.12 16.49
N VAL A 105 4.69 -10.33 16.24
CA VAL A 105 4.72 -9.23 15.26
C VAL A 105 5.80 -8.20 15.61
N THR A 106 5.89 -7.81 16.88
CA THR A 106 6.90 -6.85 17.34
C THR A 106 8.32 -7.39 17.14
N THR A 107 8.53 -8.67 17.42
CA THR A 107 9.86 -9.27 17.32
C THR A 107 10.32 -9.39 15.87
N ILE A 108 9.44 -9.87 14.98
CA ILE A 108 9.74 -9.96 13.54
C ILE A 108 9.92 -8.56 12.95
N GLY A 109 9.05 -7.60 13.27
CA GLY A 109 9.12 -6.24 12.75
C GLY A 109 10.34 -5.44 13.23
N SER A 110 10.93 -5.82 14.37
CA SER A 110 12.15 -5.18 14.88
C SER A 110 13.44 -5.78 14.33
N ALA A 111 13.40 -7.01 13.80
CA ALA A 111 14.55 -7.70 13.21
C ALA A 111 15.09 -6.95 11.98
N ALA A 112 16.41 -6.92 11.81
CA ALA A 112 17.03 -6.25 10.68
C ALA A 112 16.81 -7.02 9.38
N SER A 113 16.80 -8.36 9.45
CA SER A 113 16.52 -9.23 8.32
C SER A 113 15.70 -10.45 8.73
N HIS A 114 14.90 -10.98 7.79
CA HIS A 114 14.22 -12.26 7.95
C HIS A 114 15.18 -13.42 8.30
N LYS A 115 16.45 -13.34 7.87
CA LYS A 115 17.47 -14.35 8.16
C LYS A 115 17.77 -14.46 9.65
N GLU A 116 17.83 -13.35 10.37
CA GLU A 116 18.10 -13.34 11.82
C GLU A 116 17.03 -14.12 12.58
N VAL A 117 15.78 -14.02 12.12
CA VAL A 117 14.64 -14.72 12.71
C VAL A 117 14.67 -16.22 12.38
N LEU A 118 15.06 -16.58 11.15
CA LEU A 118 15.19 -17.97 10.73
C LEU A 118 16.38 -18.69 11.36
N GLU A 119 17.49 -17.99 11.60
CA GLU A 119 18.67 -18.55 12.26
C GLU A 119 18.39 -18.89 13.73
N ASN A 120 17.52 -18.12 14.39
CA ASN A 120 17.21 -18.33 15.80
C ASN A 120 15.74 -17.97 16.13
N PRO A 121 14.77 -18.86 15.83
CA PRO A 121 13.36 -18.62 16.10
C PRO A 121 13.06 -18.51 17.62
N ASP A 122 13.92 -19.04 18.49
CA ASP A 122 13.80 -18.92 19.95
C ASP A 122 14.03 -17.48 20.46
N LEU A 123 14.54 -16.57 19.62
CA LEU A 123 14.54 -15.15 19.95
C LEU A 123 13.12 -14.60 20.09
N ILE A 124 12.16 -15.14 19.32
CA ILE A 124 10.76 -14.75 19.39
C ILE A 124 10.19 -15.14 20.75
N SER A 125 10.33 -16.41 21.14
CA SER A 125 9.78 -16.92 22.40
C SER A 125 10.31 -16.17 23.62
N ARG A 126 11.63 -15.91 23.68
CA ARG A 126 12.25 -15.15 24.79
C ARG A 126 11.72 -13.73 24.91
N LYS A 127 11.71 -12.97 23.81
CA LYS A 127 11.18 -11.59 23.80
C LYS A 127 9.69 -11.52 24.11
N VAL A 128 8.94 -12.53 23.69
CA VAL A 128 7.51 -12.67 23.96
C VAL A 128 7.29 -12.91 25.47
N LEU A 129 8.04 -13.81 26.10
CA LEU A 129 7.97 -14.09 27.54
C LEU A 129 8.41 -12.89 28.42
N GLU A 130 9.41 -12.12 27.99
CA GLU A 130 9.89 -10.91 28.70
C GLU A 130 8.80 -9.83 28.88
N LYS A 131 7.77 -9.80 28.03
CA LYS A 131 6.69 -8.80 28.09
C LYS A 131 5.64 -9.06 29.19
N GLY A 132 5.72 -10.16 29.96
CA GLY A 132 4.80 -10.42 31.07
C GLY A 132 3.34 -10.65 30.64
N LEU A 133 3.16 -11.57 29.70
CA LEU A 133 1.90 -11.84 29.00
C LEU A 133 0.77 -12.40 29.89
N ASP A 134 1.13 -13.00 31.01
CA ASP A 134 0.27 -13.67 31.98
C ASP A 134 -0.39 -12.68 32.98
N SER A 135 0.06 -11.42 33.00
CA SER A 135 -0.47 -10.39 33.90
C SER A 135 -1.96 -10.12 33.65
N GLY A 136 -2.78 -10.34 34.68
CA GLY A 136 -4.23 -10.15 34.63
C GLY A 136 -4.99 -11.22 33.84
N THR A 137 -4.35 -12.33 33.48
CA THR A 137 -5.02 -13.45 32.81
C THR A 137 -5.41 -14.56 33.78
N ALA A 138 -6.38 -15.38 33.39
CA ALA A 138 -6.84 -16.55 34.14
C ALA A 138 -5.88 -17.75 34.04
N PHE A 139 -4.79 -17.61 33.27
CA PHE A 139 -3.82 -18.66 33.01
C PHE A 139 -2.40 -18.17 33.31
N GLU A 140 -1.52 -19.12 33.52
CA GLU A 140 -0.09 -18.92 33.64
C GLU A 140 0.58 -19.54 32.41
N ILE A 141 1.48 -18.81 31.78
CA ILE A 141 2.21 -19.29 30.60
C ILE A 141 3.49 -19.96 31.07
N LEU A 142 3.62 -21.25 30.79
CA LEU A 142 4.82 -22.02 31.12
C LEU A 142 5.88 -21.89 30.03
N SER A 143 5.47 -22.05 28.77
CA SER A 143 6.35 -21.91 27.62
C SER A 143 5.61 -21.32 26.43
N VAL A 144 6.36 -20.64 25.57
CA VAL A 144 5.95 -20.27 24.22
C VAL A 144 7.01 -20.84 23.31
N ASP A 145 6.63 -21.80 22.47
CA ASP A 145 7.54 -22.47 21.56
C ASP A 145 7.13 -22.14 20.12
N ILE A 146 8.08 -21.79 19.26
CA ILE A 146 7.77 -21.52 17.86
C ILE A 146 7.68 -22.86 17.13
N ALA A 147 6.49 -23.20 16.65
CA ALA A 147 6.23 -24.46 15.95
C ALA A 147 6.69 -24.42 14.50
N ASP A 148 6.55 -23.27 13.85
CA ASP A 148 6.90 -23.09 12.44
C ASP A 148 7.15 -21.61 12.10
N VAL A 149 8.05 -21.36 11.15
CA VAL A 149 8.35 -20.03 10.59
C VAL A 149 8.55 -20.15 9.09
N ASP A 150 7.54 -19.74 8.34
CA ASP A 150 7.57 -19.72 6.87
C ASP A 150 8.04 -18.37 6.34
N VAL A 151 8.78 -18.39 5.23
CA VAL A 151 9.04 -17.19 4.43
C VAL A 151 7.88 -16.97 3.46
N GLY A 152 7.24 -15.81 3.56
CA GLY A 152 6.14 -15.39 2.71
C GLY A 152 6.61 -14.57 1.50
N THR A 153 5.82 -13.55 1.15
CA THR A 153 6.11 -12.71 -0.02
C THR A 153 7.16 -11.64 0.31
N ASN A 154 8.02 -11.31 -0.66
CA ASN A 154 8.87 -10.12 -0.57
C ASN A 154 8.04 -8.88 -0.89
N ILE A 155 7.49 -8.25 0.15
CA ILE A 155 6.65 -7.06 0.05
C ILE A 155 7.48 -5.87 -0.45
N GLY A 156 8.75 -5.77 -0.05
CA GLY A 156 9.67 -4.73 -0.52
C GLY A 156 9.83 -4.75 -2.04
N ALA A 157 10.11 -5.91 -2.63
CA ALA A 157 10.23 -6.06 -4.08
C ALA A 157 8.90 -5.79 -4.82
N LYS A 158 7.78 -6.22 -4.23
CA LYS A 158 6.45 -5.96 -4.78
C LYS A 158 6.14 -4.47 -4.82
N LEU A 159 6.33 -3.76 -3.72
CA LEU A 159 6.14 -2.31 -3.64
C LEU A 159 7.07 -1.56 -4.60
N GLN A 160 8.33 -1.98 -4.73
CA GLN A 160 9.26 -1.38 -5.70
C GLN A 160 8.80 -1.58 -7.14
N THR A 161 8.25 -2.75 -7.47
CA THR A 161 7.71 -3.04 -8.80
C THR A 161 6.48 -2.19 -9.09
N GLU A 162 5.55 -2.11 -8.12
CA GLU A 162 4.34 -1.29 -8.23
C GLU A 162 4.69 0.19 -8.39
N GLN A 163 5.69 0.68 -7.65
CA GLN A 163 6.18 2.06 -7.77
C GLN A 163 6.81 2.31 -9.14
N ALA A 164 7.65 1.40 -9.63
CA ALA A 164 8.25 1.52 -10.96
C ALA A 164 7.20 1.50 -12.09
N GLU A 165 6.14 0.71 -11.92
CA GLU A 165 5.04 0.65 -12.88
C GLU A 165 4.21 1.93 -12.88
N ALA A 166 3.94 2.51 -11.70
CA ALA A 166 3.32 3.81 -11.58
C ALA A 166 4.16 4.92 -12.22
N ASP A 167 5.48 4.94 -11.96
CA ASP A 167 6.41 5.89 -12.57
C ASP A 167 6.45 5.76 -14.09
N LYS A 168 6.42 4.54 -14.61
CA LYS A 168 6.33 4.26 -16.05
C LYS A 168 5.03 4.83 -16.64
N GLN A 169 3.89 4.64 -15.99
CA GLN A 169 2.61 5.19 -16.45
C GLN A 169 2.62 6.72 -16.46
N ILE A 170 3.16 7.36 -15.42
CA ILE A 170 3.31 8.82 -15.36
C ILE A 170 4.23 9.31 -16.49
N ALA A 171 5.34 8.63 -16.73
CA ALA A 171 6.27 8.98 -17.80
C ALA A 171 5.62 8.84 -19.19
N GLN A 172 4.85 7.78 -19.41
CA GLN A 172 4.08 7.56 -20.64
C GLN A 172 3.03 8.65 -20.86
N ALA A 173 2.23 8.97 -19.84
CA ALA A 173 1.21 10.03 -19.90
C ALA A 173 1.85 11.40 -20.19
N ARG A 174 3.00 11.72 -19.58
CA ARG A 174 3.75 12.95 -19.88
C ARG A 174 4.34 12.97 -21.29
N ALA A 175 4.74 11.83 -21.84
CA ALA A 175 5.22 11.74 -23.21
C ALA A 175 4.07 11.95 -24.21
N GLU A 176 2.91 11.36 -23.94
CA GLU A 176 1.70 11.53 -24.75
C GLU A 176 1.17 12.97 -24.70
N SER A 177 1.10 13.57 -23.51
CA SER A 177 0.74 14.99 -23.34
C SER A 177 1.68 15.91 -24.13
N ARG A 178 3.00 15.66 -24.10
CA ARG A 178 3.97 16.43 -24.91
C ARG A 178 3.77 16.25 -26.41
N ARG A 179 3.46 15.03 -26.87
CA ARG A 179 3.12 14.78 -28.29
C ARG A 179 1.86 15.53 -28.70
N ALA A 180 0.80 15.47 -27.88
CA ALA A 180 -0.44 16.18 -28.15
C ALA A 180 -0.24 17.70 -28.21
N MET A 181 0.55 18.26 -27.27
CA MET A 181 0.92 19.67 -27.29
C MET A 181 1.71 20.04 -28.54
N ALA A 182 2.70 19.24 -28.94
CA ALA A 182 3.49 19.50 -30.15
C ALA A 182 2.62 19.55 -31.41
N VAL A 183 1.67 18.62 -31.55
CA VAL A 183 0.71 18.62 -32.66
C VAL A 183 -0.20 19.85 -32.61
N ALA A 184 -0.68 20.24 -31.43
CA ALA A 184 -1.46 21.46 -31.27
C ALA A 184 -0.67 22.72 -31.68
N THR A 185 0.58 22.84 -31.24
CA THR A 185 1.47 23.94 -31.64
C THR A 185 1.74 23.94 -33.15
N GLU A 186 1.90 22.77 -33.77
CA GLU A 186 2.06 22.66 -35.22
C GLU A 186 0.82 23.17 -35.96
N GLN A 187 -0.38 22.81 -35.50
CA GLN A 187 -1.64 23.31 -36.06
C GLN A 187 -1.81 24.82 -35.86
N GLU A 188 -1.49 25.35 -34.68
CA GLU A 188 -1.49 26.79 -34.41
C GLU A 188 -0.54 27.54 -35.34
N MET A 189 0.68 27.02 -35.55
CA MET A 189 1.66 27.61 -36.46
C MET A 189 1.18 27.55 -37.91
N HIS A 190 0.56 26.46 -38.33
CA HIS A 190 -0.02 26.34 -39.66
C HIS A 190 -1.16 27.35 -39.86
N ALA A 191 -2.07 27.48 -38.90
CA ALA A 191 -3.13 28.49 -38.92
C ALA A 191 -2.55 29.92 -38.97
N ARG A 192 -1.48 30.20 -38.22
CA ARG A 192 -0.78 31.49 -38.24
C ARG A 192 -0.14 31.79 -39.59
N VAL A 193 0.42 30.80 -40.28
CA VAL A 193 0.93 30.97 -41.65
C VAL A 193 -0.20 31.35 -42.61
N HIS A 194 -1.37 30.71 -42.50
CA HIS A 194 -2.54 31.06 -43.31
C HIS A 194 -3.05 32.47 -43.01
N GLU A 195 -3.15 32.85 -41.73
CA GLU A 195 -3.54 34.21 -41.33
C GLU A 195 -2.57 35.26 -41.91
N MET A 196 -1.26 35.02 -41.80
CA MET A 196 -0.25 35.94 -42.34
C MET A 196 -0.29 36.01 -43.87
N ARG A 197 -0.54 34.89 -44.55
CA ARG A 197 -0.76 34.89 -46.01
C ARG A 197 -1.99 35.69 -46.41
N ALA A 198 -3.10 35.55 -45.67
CA ALA A 198 -4.29 36.34 -45.92
C ALA A 198 -4.02 37.85 -45.79
N LYS A 199 -3.26 38.27 -44.77
CA LYS A 199 -2.83 39.67 -44.62
C LYS A 199 -1.96 40.17 -45.77
N VAL A 200 -1.07 39.33 -46.30
CA VAL A 200 -0.27 39.69 -47.48
C VAL A 200 -1.17 39.89 -48.70
N ILE A 201 -2.14 38.99 -48.92
CA ILE A 201 -3.09 39.11 -50.02
C ILE A 201 -3.96 40.37 -49.88
N GLU A 202 -4.41 40.68 -48.67
CA GLU A 202 -5.17 41.91 -48.38
C GLU A 202 -4.35 43.16 -48.72
N ALA A 203 -3.10 43.23 -48.29
CA ALA A 203 -2.20 44.34 -48.62
C ALA A 203 -1.87 44.41 -50.12
N GLU A 204 -1.70 43.28 -50.80
CA GLU A 204 -1.51 43.25 -52.25
C GLU A 204 -2.77 43.72 -53.01
N ALA A 205 -3.96 43.45 -52.49
CA ALA A 205 -5.23 43.89 -53.07
C ALA A 205 -5.45 45.41 -52.94
N GLU A 206 -4.85 46.07 -51.94
CA GLU A 206 -4.88 47.53 -51.82
C GLU A 206 -4.12 48.22 -52.97
N VAL A 207 -3.10 47.58 -53.55
CA VAL A 207 -2.27 48.18 -54.60
C VAL A 207 -3.09 48.48 -55.88
N PRO A 208 -3.84 47.52 -56.47
CA PRO A 208 -4.74 47.81 -57.58
C PRO A 208 -5.81 48.86 -57.26
N LEU A 209 -6.33 48.86 -56.02
CA LEU A 209 -7.35 49.81 -55.60
C LEU A 209 -6.78 51.24 -55.56
N ALA A 210 -5.60 51.41 -54.97
CA ALA A 210 -4.88 52.68 -54.94
C ALA A 210 -4.48 53.16 -56.33
N ILE A 211 -4.07 52.25 -57.23
CA ILE A 211 -3.80 52.56 -58.64
C ILE A 211 -5.09 53.05 -59.34
N SER A 212 -6.22 52.36 -59.13
CA SER A 212 -7.53 52.79 -59.67
C SER A 212 -7.95 54.17 -59.16
N GLU A 213 -7.67 54.48 -57.89
CA GLU A 213 -7.96 55.78 -57.29
C GLU A 213 -7.04 56.87 -57.84
N ALA A 214 -5.74 56.60 -58.01
CA ALA A 214 -4.78 57.52 -58.63
C ALA A 214 -5.18 57.88 -60.07
N PHE A 215 -5.70 56.92 -60.84
CA PHE A 215 -6.27 57.16 -62.16
C PHE A 215 -7.52 58.05 -62.12
N ARG A 216 -8.44 57.82 -61.15
CA ARG A 216 -9.65 58.63 -61.00
C ARG A 216 -9.37 60.07 -60.55
N GLN A 217 -8.36 60.26 -59.70
CA GLN A 217 -7.94 61.57 -59.21
C GLN A 217 -7.05 62.32 -60.23
N GLY A 218 -6.65 61.68 -61.33
CA GLY A 218 -5.81 62.29 -62.38
C GLY A 218 -4.32 62.34 -62.05
N ASN A 219 -3.88 61.65 -61.00
CA ASN A 219 -2.49 61.64 -60.52
C ASN A 219 -1.60 60.63 -61.28
N LEU A 220 -2.18 59.74 -62.09
CA LEU A 220 -1.45 58.75 -62.90
C LEU A 220 -1.95 58.77 -64.36
N GLY A 221 -1.04 58.94 -65.33
CA GLY A 221 -1.37 58.95 -66.75
C GLY A 221 -1.42 57.56 -67.39
N VAL A 222 -2.10 57.45 -68.54
CA VAL A 222 -2.20 56.17 -69.30
C VAL A 222 -0.83 55.66 -69.74
N MET A 223 0.07 56.55 -70.18
CA MET A 223 1.42 56.14 -70.57
C MET A 223 2.28 55.70 -69.38
N ASP A 224 2.07 56.27 -68.19
CA ASP A 224 2.79 55.88 -66.97
C ASP A 224 2.42 54.46 -66.52
N TYR A 225 1.14 54.09 -66.65
CA TYR A 225 0.68 52.73 -66.36
C TYR A 225 1.17 51.69 -67.38
N VAL A 226 1.22 52.05 -68.67
CA VAL A 226 1.81 51.17 -69.69
C VAL A 226 3.31 50.94 -69.40
N ASN A 227 4.03 51.99 -69.02
CA ASN A 227 5.43 51.87 -68.61
C ASN A 227 5.60 50.99 -67.35
N TYR A 228 4.75 51.17 -66.34
CA TYR A 228 4.72 50.32 -65.14
C TYR A 228 4.44 48.83 -65.46
N ARG A 229 3.50 48.55 -66.37
CA ARG A 229 3.21 47.19 -66.82
C ARG A 229 4.38 46.58 -67.58
N ASN A 230 5.08 47.36 -68.41
CA ASN A 230 6.28 46.90 -69.12
C ASN A 230 7.44 46.60 -68.16
N THR A 231 7.69 47.45 -67.16
CA THR A 231 8.75 47.19 -66.17
C THR A 231 8.42 46.00 -65.25
N MET A 232 7.16 45.79 -64.90
CA MET A 232 6.73 44.57 -64.20
C MET A 232 6.95 43.31 -65.05
N ALA A 233 6.58 43.33 -66.34
CA ALA A 233 6.79 42.21 -67.25
C ALA A 233 8.28 41.88 -67.44
N ASP A 234 9.13 42.90 -67.57
CA ASP A 234 10.59 42.72 -67.63
C ASP A 234 11.16 42.12 -66.33
N THR A 235 10.62 42.54 -65.18
CA THR A 235 10.99 41.97 -63.86
C THR A 235 10.58 40.50 -63.75
N GLU A 236 9.35 40.16 -64.12
CA GLU A 236 8.86 38.76 -64.13
C GLU A 236 9.68 37.87 -65.06
N MET A 237 10.02 38.36 -66.26
CA MET A 237 10.91 37.64 -67.17
C MET A 237 12.30 37.42 -66.55
N ARG A 238 12.88 38.43 -65.88
CA ARG A 238 14.18 38.29 -65.19
C ARG A 238 14.11 37.31 -64.01
N GLU A 239 13.06 37.34 -63.20
CA GLU A 239 12.88 36.38 -62.10
C GLU A 239 12.68 34.95 -62.62
N GLY A 240 11.92 34.78 -63.70
CA GLY A 240 11.72 33.48 -64.37
C GLY A 240 13.04 32.89 -64.89
N ILE A 241 13.88 33.72 -65.51
CA ILE A 241 15.24 33.33 -65.95
C ILE A 241 16.12 32.99 -64.73
N GLY A 242 16.07 33.79 -63.66
CA GLY A 242 16.82 33.56 -62.42
C GLY A 242 16.44 32.26 -61.71
N LYS A 243 15.16 31.89 -61.69
CA LYS A 243 14.68 30.59 -61.17
C LYS A 243 15.10 29.41 -62.05
N MET A 244 15.18 29.59 -63.38
CA MET A 244 15.71 28.57 -64.31
C MET A 244 17.23 28.37 -64.19
N MET A 245 17.99 29.39 -63.77
CA MET A 245 19.45 29.32 -63.59
C MET A 245 19.91 29.01 -62.14
N GLY A 246 18.99 28.62 -61.25
CA GLY A 246 19.32 28.18 -59.88
C GLY A 246 20.24 26.94 -59.84
N PRO A 247 21.07 26.77 -58.79
CA PRO A 247 22.25 25.90 -58.81
C PRO A 247 21.89 24.45 -59.14
N GLY A 248 22.62 23.89 -60.12
CA GLY A 248 22.51 22.49 -60.54
C GLY A 248 22.68 21.51 -59.37
N PRO A 249 22.24 20.25 -59.57
CA PRO A 249 22.06 19.30 -58.49
C PRO A 249 23.38 19.09 -57.71
N LYS A 250 23.32 19.27 -56.38
CA LYS A 250 24.39 18.79 -55.49
C LYS A 250 24.48 17.28 -55.66
N LYS A 251 25.56 16.80 -56.29
CA LYS A 251 25.93 15.39 -56.30
C LYS A 251 26.04 14.91 -54.85
N GLN A 252 25.28 13.85 -54.53
CA GLN A 252 25.52 12.99 -53.38
C GLN A 252 26.83 12.21 -53.59
#